data_AF-A0A497P3J7-F1
#
_entry.id   AF-A0A497P3J7-F1
#
_cell.length_a   1.000
_cell.length_b   1.000
_cell.length_c   1.000
_cell.angle_alpha   90.00
_cell.angle_beta   90.00
_cell.angle_gamma   90.00
#
_symmetry.space_group_name_H-M   'P 1'
#
loop_
_entity.id
_entity.type
_entity.pdbx_description
1 polymer ?
#
loop_
_entity_poly.entity_id
_entity_poly.type
_entity_poly.pdbx_seq_one_letter_code
_entity_poly.pdbx_strand_id
1 'polypeptide(L)'
;MRFRARSEKLSQSKSRKEGKTMETSQQHIREPQGQPVMIYNRAALSGPLQSTQLIIQPRRLTEQDITELHPFGKILGDEFMLERSARGYTLKQPVKIPLRSIYEVSSKGLIKYVIASLSQERPKLVPYVLNNKSLLKLANYLLRYRTGSFKTLYLYVDCIWRYTNRAALSPDQLISDVKEENGFPKPHRIPYHIKALEDYVCELQDAGLAPSRICNYVKSIRALYRVNGIDIKLPQPLSRRAVRHDRAPKPDELQHIMDIADLRERVIVSMLALGGFREGTLVRLKYRHVQEDLEKGIVPLHIHVEAAITKGKYHDYDTFIGKEAAAYLREYLETRRLGSPDGKIPPEDLTGESPLIRNETSRKPRPIGEKQVYKLVHSLYFKAGLLKKGYGRSYSLKVHSIRKYFKTQLLALGVQSDYVDYMMGHTIDTYHDIQMKGIEFLRNIYAASGLSIRRKTQTSKIEALKEIIRAWGLNPEEILTREAISTPHRTIVSPQEVENKQIKILCNALKAEMKKELRQT
;
A
#
# COMPACT_ATOMS: atom_id res chain seq x y z
N MET A 1 -45.42 13.08 -30.62
CA MET A 1 -46.61 13.87 -30.20
C MET A 1 -46.17 14.97 -29.25
N ARG A 2 -46.39 16.24 -29.64
CA ARG A 2 -46.53 17.48 -28.84
C ARG A 2 -45.45 17.93 -27.84
N PHE A 3 -44.65 18.91 -28.31
CA PHE A 3 -44.36 20.23 -27.73
C PHE A 3 -44.82 20.55 -26.28
N ARG A 4 -43.91 21.12 -25.48
CA ARG A 4 -44.00 22.54 -25.03
C ARG A 4 -42.73 23.03 -24.32
N ALA A 5 -42.28 24.21 -24.75
CA ALA A 5 -41.32 25.09 -24.09
C ALA A 5 -42.04 26.11 -23.18
N ARG A 6 -41.30 26.67 -22.20
CA ARG A 6 -41.42 28.00 -21.53
C ARG A 6 -40.76 27.88 -20.14
N SER A 7 -40.21 28.91 -19.50
CA SER A 7 -39.60 30.19 -19.85
C SER A 7 -38.95 30.71 -18.57
N GLU A 8 -37.96 31.58 -18.70
CA GLU A 8 -37.35 32.37 -17.62
C GLU A 8 -38.36 33.22 -16.83
N LYS A 9 -38.13 33.45 -15.52
CA LYS A 9 -37.68 34.76 -14.96
C LYS A 9 -37.82 34.86 -13.43
N LEU A 10 -36.73 35.37 -12.83
CA LEU A 10 -36.57 36.26 -11.67
C LEU A 10 -37.56 36.18 -10.48
N SER A 11 -36.99 36.04 -9.28
CA SER A 11 -37.25 36.99 -8.19
C SER A 11 -36.04 37.13 -7.26
N GLN A 12 -35.57 38.36 -7.11
CA GLN A 12 -34.62 38.80 -6.09
C GLN A 12 -35.25 38.74 -4.69
N SER A 13 -34.48 38.39 -3.67
CA SER A 13 -34.65 38.99 -2.34
C SER A 13 -33.31 39.06 -1.61
N LYS A 14 -32.98 40.28 -1.19
CA LYS A 14 -31.84 40.67 -0.34
C LYS A 14 -32.29 40.60 1.14
N SER A 15 -31.45 40.06 2.02
CA SER A 15 -31.38 40.45 3.45
C SER A 15 -29.99 40.05 3.99
N ARG A 16 -29.06 41.01 4.15
CA ARG A 16 -28.55 41.56 5.43
C ARG A 16 -28.20 40.48 6.47
N LYS A 17 -26.90 40.17 6.61
CA LYS A 17 -25.91 40.74 7.56
C LYS A 17 -25.96 40.03 8.92
N GLU A 18 -24.92 39.25 9.24
CA GLU A 18 -24.15 39.37 10.49
C GLU A 18 -22.88 38.53 10.43
N GLY A 19 -21.76 39.15 10.80
CA GLY A 19 -20.42 38.56 10.73
C GLY A 19 -20.00 37.93 12.05
N LYS A 20 -19.13 36.92 11.95
CA LYS A 20 -18.14 36.60 12.98
C LYS A 20 -16.86 36.11 12.30
N THR A 21 -15.81 36.86 12.59
CA THR A 21 -14.41 36.76 12.17
C THR A 21 -13.76 35.51 12.77
N MET A 22 -12.99 34.77 11.95
CA MET A 22 -11.82 34.02 12.41
C MET A 22 -10.70 34.19 11.38
N GLU A 23 -9.59 34.72 11.86
CA GLU A 23 -8.38 35.05 11.11
C GLU A 23 -7.72 33.80 10.50
N THR A 24 -7.35 33.89 9.23
CA THR A 24 -6.31 33.03 8.65
C THR A 24 -5.28 33.92 7.95
N SER A 25 -4.08 33.94 8.52
CA SER A 25 -2.91 34.68 8.03
C SER A 25 -2.47 34.16 6.67
N GLN A 26 -2.92 34.81 5.60
CA GLN A 26 -2.32 34.67 4.27
C GLN A 26 -1.20 35.70 4.13
N GLN A 27 0.03 35.22 3.91
CA GLN A 27 1.16 36.06 3.57
C GLN A 27 0.88 36.76 2.22
N HIS A 28 0.73 38.08 2.26
CA HIS A 28 0.57 38.93 1.09
C HIS A 28 1.78 38.83 0.15
N ILE A 29 1.54 38.36 -1.08
CA ILE A 29 2.40 38.68 -2.22
C ILE A 29 2.10 40.13 -2.58
N ARG A 30 3.08 41.02 -2.49
CA ARG A 30 2.94 42.43 -2.90
C ARG A 30 2.79 42.51 -4.41
N GLU A 31 1.61 42.89 -4.89
CA GLU A 31 1.42 43.35 -6.27
C GLU A 31 2.10 44.73 -6.45
N PRO A 32 2.84 44.97 -7.55
CA PRO A 32 3.38 46.29 -7.83
C PRO A 32 2.24 47.23 -8.25
N GLN A 33 1.99 48.26 -7.45
CA GLN A 33 1.06 49.33 -7.82
C GLN A 33 1.72 50.28 -8.82
N GLY A 34 1.24 50.22 -10.07
CA GLY A 34 1.53 51.21 -11.10
C GLY A 34 0.41 51.17 -12.13
N GLN A 35 -0.29 52.29 -12.32
CA GLN A 35 -1.33 52.41 -13.35
C GLN A 35 -0.71 52.23 -14.74
N PRO A 36 -1.34 51.49 -15.67
CA PRO A 36 -0.88 51.42 -17.04
C PRO A 36 -1.23 52.73 -17.76
N VAL A 37 -0.20 53.54 -18.06
CA VAL A 37 -0.34 54.69 -18.97
C VAL A 37 -0.50 54.16 -20.39
N MET A 38 -1.71 54.20 -20.93
CA MET A 38 -2.01 53.89 -22.33
C MET A 38 -1.55 55.05 -23.22
N ILE A 39 -0.32 54.99 -23.72
CA ILE A 39 0.15 55.85 -24.80
C ILE A 39 -0.25 55.21 -26.13
N TYR A 40 -1.30 55.75 -26.77
CA TYR A 40 -1.61 55.44 -28.16
C TYR A 40 -0.62 56.15 -29.08
N ASN A 41 0.49 55.48 -29.44
CA ASN A 41 1.30 55.89 -30.59
C ASN A 41 0.89 55.07 -31.80
N ARG A 42 0.16 55.72 -32.70
CA ARG A 42 -0.31 55.18 -33.97
C ARG A 42 0.65 55.63 -35.08
N ALA A 43 1.85 55.05 -35.12
CA ALA A 43 2.78 55.20 -36.24
C ALA A 43 3.81 54.06 -36.26
N ALA A 44 4.10 53.55 -37.46
CA ALA A 44 5.09 52.51 -37.81
C ALA A 44 4.64 51.03 -37.65
N LEU A 45 3.71 50.60 -38.50
CA LEU A 45 3.58 49.20 -38.91
C LEU A 45 4.44 48.95 -40.16
N SER A 46 5.74 48.74 -39.97
CA SER A 46 6.61 48.11 -40.98
C SER A 46 7.89 47.57 -40.33
N GLY A 47 7.78 46.37 -39.76
CA GLY A 47 8.91 45.57 -39.26
C GLY A 47 8.45 44.12 -39.09
N PRO A 48 9.32 43.12 -39.31
CA PRO A 48 8.92 41.72 -39.24
C PRO A 48 8.40 41.42 -37.83
N LEU A 49 7.25 40.74 -37.75
CA LEU A 49 6.68 40.22 -36.51
C LEU A 49 7.74 39.39 -35.77
N GLN A 50 8.49 40.02 -34.86
CA GLN A 50 9.28 39.30 -33.89
C GLN A 50 8.28 38.50 -33.08
N SER A 51 8.28 37.18 -33.28
CA SER A 51 7.51 36.27 -32.45
C SER A 51 7.96 36.52 -31.01
N THR A 52 7.15 37.21 -30.23
CA THR A 52 7.32 37.38 -28.80
C THR A 52 7.05 36.03 -28.15
N GLN A 53 7.97 35.10 -28.35
CA GLN A 53 7.98 33.83 -27.64
C GLN A 53 8.23 34.14 -26.17
N LEU A 54 7.33 33.70 -25.32
CA LEU A 54 7.51 33.78 -23.87
C LEU A 54 8.66 32.85 -23.47
N ILE A 55 9.88 33.40 -23.38
CA ILE A 55 11.07 32.67 -22.96
C ILE A 55 11.27 32.94 -21.46
N ILE A 56 10.78 32.03 -20.62
CA ILE A 56 11.23 31.96 -19.24
C ILE A 56 12.62 31.34 -19.27
N GLN A 57 13.66 32.12 -18.98
CA GLN A 57 15.02 31.60 -18.95
C GLN A 57 15.15 30.51 -17.88
N PRO A 58 15.58 29.29 -18.24
CA PRO A 58 15.77 28.23 -17.26
C PRO A 58 16.91 28.63 -16.32
N ARG A 59 16.62 28.72 -15.02
CA ARG A 59 17.65 28.94 -14.00
C ARG A 59 18.65 27.79 -14.04
N ARG A 60 19.90 28.09 -14.36
CA ARG A 60 21.02 27.16 -14.20
C ARG A 60 21.38 27.05 -12.72
N LEU A 61 21.75 25.86 -12.28
CA LEU A 61 22.18 25.66 -10.91
C LEU A 61 23.59 26.22 -10.72
N THR A 62 23.86 26.76 -9.53
CA THR A 62 25.19 27.21 -9.11
C THR A 62 25.81 26.23 -8.12
N GLU A 63 27.09 26.40 -7.78
CA GLU A 63 27.77 25.58 -6.76
C GLU A 63 27.05 25.60 -5.40
N GLN A 64 26.45 26.74 -5.03
CA GLN A 64 25.67 26.88 -3.81
C GLN A 64 24.44 25.95 -3.80
N ASP A 65 23.81 25.73 -4.96
CA ASP A 65 22.66 24.84 -5.09
C ASP A 65 23.04 23.34 -4.99
N ILE A 66 24.33 23.00 -5.11
CA ILE A 66 24.87 21.63 -4.99
C ILE A 66 25.13 21.23 -3.54
N THR A 67 25.11 22.17 -2.59
CA THR A 67 25.35 21.86 -1.16
C THR A 67 24.42 20.78 -0.60
N GLU A 68 23.17 20.73 -1.07
CA GLU A 68 22.20 19.68 -0.70
C GLU A 68 22.59 18.27 -1.19
N LEU A 69 23.56 18.15 -2.09
CA LEU A 69 24.06 16.88 -2.63
C LEU A 69 25.26 16.33 -1.83
N HIS A 70 25.90 17.11 -0.98
CA HIS A 70 27.00 16.65 -0.11
C HIS A 70 26.70 15.40 0.73
N PRO A 71 25.46 15.13 1.21
CA PRO A 71 25.16 13.88 1.88
C PRO A 71 25.40 12.62 1.03
N PHE A 72 25.36 12.75 -0.29
CA PHE A 72 25.53 11.67 -1.24
C PHE A 72 26.97 11.49 -1.72
N GLY A 73 27.84 12.49 -1.57
CA GLY A 73 29.13 12.49 -2.22
C GLY A 73 29.90 13.80 -2.11
N LYS A 74 31.03 13.87 -2.82
CA LYS A 74 31.94 15.03 -2.81
C LYS A 74 32.23 15.50 -4.23
N ILE A 75 32.55 16.78 -4.37
CA ILE A 75 33.07 17.34 -5.61
C ILE A 75 34.57 17.09 -5.64
N LEU A 76 35.08 16.51 -6.72
CA LEU A 76 36.51 16.34 -6.99
C LEU A 76 36.79 16.90 -8.39
N GLY A 77 37.36 18.11 -8.45
CA GLY A 77 37.54 18.83 -9.72
C GLY A 77 36.21 19.09 -10.43
N ASP A 78 36.12 18.72 -11.70
CA ASP A 78 34.92 18.91 -12.54
C ASP A 78 33.89 17.78 -12.43
N GLU A 79 34.09 16.83 -11.50
CA GLU A 79 33.21 15.68 -11.28
C GLU A 79 32.63 15.67 -9.86
N PHE A 80 31.35 15.32 -9.75
CA PHE A 80 30.71 14.93 -8.50
C PHE A 80 30.85 13.41 -8.32
N MET A 81 31.55 13.02 -7.26
CA MET A 81 31.73 11.63 -6.85
C MET A 81 30.58 11.18 -5.96
N LEU A 82 29.67 10.39 -6.52
CA LEU A 82 28.60 9.75 -5.77
C LEU A 82 29.16 8.54 -4.99
N GLU A 83 29.29 8.68 -3.67
CA GLU A 83 29.87 7.66 -2.78
C GLU A 83 28.82 6.99 -1.89
N ARG A 84 27.69 7.66 -1.64
CA ARG A 84 26.65 7.21 -0.72
C ARG A 84 25.30 7.14 -1.41
N SER A 85 24.51 6.15 -1.01
CA SER A 85 23.11 6.05 -1.44
C SER A 85 22.18 6.92 -0.60
N ALA A 86 20.94 7.09 -1.07
CA ALA A 86 19.88 7.76 -0.31
C ALA A 86 19.55 7.12 1.05
N ARG A 87 19.91 5.85 1.26
CA ARG A 87 19.71 5.15 2.55
C ARG A 87 20.95 5.23 3.45
N GLY A 88 21.99 5.95 3.03
CA GLY A 88 23.20 6.19 3.81
C GLY A 88 24.26 5.09 3.76
N TYR A 89 24.09 4.05 2.94
CA TYR A 89 25.16 3.06 2.74
C TYR A 89 26.17 3.53 1.70
N THR A 90 27.44 3.18 1.93
CA THR A 90 28.55 3.42 1.01
C THR A 90 28.42 2.53 -0.23
N LEU A 91 28.61 3.12 -1.40
CA LEU A 91 28.59 2.41 -2.68
C LEU A 91 29.90 1.63 -2.85
N LYS A 92 29.82 0.38 -3.30
CA LYS A 92 31.00 -0.45 -3.60
C LYS A 92 31.89 0.17 -4.68
N GLN A 93 31.28 0.83 -5.65
CA GLN A 93 31.95 1.55 -6.71
C GLN A 93 31.34 2.96 -6.75
N PRO A 94 32.11 4.00 -6.38
CA PRO A 94 31.68 5.38 -6.57
C PRO A 94 31.33 5.65 -8.02
N VAL A 95 30.34 6.50 -8.25
CA VAL A 95 29.91 6.88 -9.60
C VAL A 95 30.31 8.31 -9.88
N LYS A 96 31.04 8.50 -10.97
CA LYS A 96 31.46 9.81 -11.47
C LYS A 96 30.31 10.47 -12.22
N ILE A 97 30.03 11.72 -11.89
CA ILE A 97 29.00 12.53 -12.56
C ILE A 97 29.64 13.86 -12.96
N PRO A 98 29.72 14.18 -14.26
CA PRO A 98 30.25 15.48 -14.69
C PRO A 98 29.39 16.63 -14.12
N LEU A 99 30.03 17.65 -13.54
CA LEU A 99 29.33 18.81 -12.97
C LEU A 99 28.53 19.58 -14.03
N ARG A 100 29.02 19.64 -15.27
CA ARG A 100 28.27 20.22 -16.41
C ARG A 100 26.86 19.63 -16.53
N SER A 101 26.73 18.31 -16.40
CA SER A 101 25.46 17.60 -16.53
C SER A 101 24.52 17.89 -15.33
N ILE A 102 25.07 18.33 -14.20
CA ILE A 102 24.32 18.76 -13.02
C ILE A 102 23.83 20.20 -13.23
N TYR A 103 24.70 21.11 -13.68
CA TYR A 103 24.36 22.52 -13.91
C TYR A 103 23.32 22.74 -15.00
N GLU A 104 23.27 21.85 -16.00
CA GLU A 104 22.28 21.88 -17.08
C GLU A 104 20.86 21.49 -16.64
N VAL A 105 20.68 20.92 -15.45
CA VAL A 105 19.36 20.51 -14.96
C VAL A 105 18.59 21.71 -14.41
N SER A 106 17.32 21.81 -14.79
CA SER A 106 16.45 22.95 -14.49
C SER A 106 16.09 23.14 -13.00
N SER A 107 16.31 22.15 -12.13
CA SER A 107 15.99 22.31 -10.69
C SER A 107 16.77 21.37 -9.78
N LYS A 108 17.18 21.88 -8.61
CA LYS A 108 17.87 21.12 -7.55
C LYS A 108 17.07 19.91 -7.06
N GLY A 109 15.75 20.06 -6.93
CA GLY A 109 14.85 18.98 -6.51
C GLY A 109 14.83 17.81 -7.49
N LEU A 110 15.00 18.06 -8.78
CA LEU A 110 15.06 17.02 -9.80
C LEU A 110 16.34 16.19 -9.69
N ILE A 111 17.49 16.83 -9.45
CA ILE A 111 18.76 16.12 -9.28
C ILE A 111 18.71 15.22 -8.04
N LYS A 112 18.26 15.79 -6.91
CA LYS A 112 18.06 15.04 -5.67
C LYS A 112 17.13 13.85 -5.89
N TYR A 113 16.04 14.03 -6.64
CA TYR A 113 15.13 12.95 -6.99
C TYR A 113 15.79 11.84 -7.82
N VAL A 114 16.57 12.20 -8.85
CA VAL A 114 17.27 11.24 -9.72
C VAL A 114 18.32 10.46 -8.92
N ILE A 115 19.18 11.15 -8.18
CA ILE A 115 20.22 10.52 -7.34
C ILE A 115 19.57 9.62 -6.30
N ALA A 116 18.55 10.12 -5.57
CA ALA A 116 17.91 9.35 -4.52
C ALA A 116 17.20 8.08 -5.04
N SER A 117 16.65 8.15 -6.25
CA SER A 117 15.95 7.03 -6.88
C SER A 117 16.87 5.93 -7.38
N LEU A 118 17.99 6.29 -8.00
CA LEU A 118 18.83 5.36 -8.74
C LEU A 118 20.01 4.85 -7.91
N SER A 119 20.53 5.66 -6.98
CA SER A 119 21.63 5.28 -6.09
C SER A 119 21.33 4.06 -5.21
N GLN A 120 20.05 3.73 -5.04
CA GLN A 120 19.66 2.57 -4.23
C GLN A 120 19.92 1.23 -4.94
N GLU A 121 19.55 1.15 -6.23
CA GLU A 121 19.49 -0.14 -6.95
C GLU A 121 20.56 -0.23 -8.05
N ARG A 122 20.71 0.82 -8.87
CA ARG A 122 21.73 0.92 -9.92
C ARG A 122 22.28 2.35 -9.99
N PRO A 123 23.29 2.70 -9.18
CA PRO A 123 23.94 4.00 -9.21
C PRO A 123 24.45 4.42 -10.59
N LYS A 124 24.88 3.46 -11.42
CA LYS A 124 25.37 3.70 -12.80
C LYS A 124 24.32 4.32 -13.73
N LEU A 125 23.04 4.25 -13.39
CA LEU A 125 21.97 4.90 -14.17
C LEU A 125 21.86 6.41 -13.89
N VAL A 126 22.49 6.94 -12.83
CA VAL A 126 22.47 8.38 -12.53
C VAL A 126 23.08 9.21 -13.66
N PRO A 127 24.36 8.99 -14.08
CA PRO A 127 24.93 9.75 -15.19
C PRO A 127 24.17 9.49 -16.50
N TYR A 128 23.64 8.28 -16.69
CA TYR A 128 22.81 7.96 -17.85
C TYR A 128 21.56 8.84 -17.96
N VAL A 129 20.86 9.12 -16.86
CA VAL A 129 19.71 10.03 -16.86
C VAL A 129 20.14 11.48 -17.05
N LEU A 130 21.20 11.92 -16.36
CA LEU A 130 21.66 13.31 -16.41
C LEU A 130 22.19 13.71 -17.81
N ASN A 131 22.76 12.76 -18.55
CA ASN A 131 23.26 12.99 -19.90
C ASN A 131 22.18 12.94 -21.00
N ASN A 132 20.92 12.60 -20.67
CA ASN A 132 19.83 12.48 -21.64
C ASN A 132 18.66 13.41 -21.30
N LYS A 133 18.43 14.44 -22.12
CA LYS A 133 17.39 15.46 -21.91
C LYS A 133 15.98 14.85 -21.92
N SER A 134 15.76 13.83 -22.73
CA SER A 134 14.49 13.11 -22.84
C SER A 134 14.15 12.35 -21.55
N LEU A 135 15.15 11.80 -20.87
CA LEU A 135 14.98 11.13 -19.58
C LEU A 135 14.81 12.13 -18.44
N LEU A 136 15.50 13.28 -18.48
CA LEU A 136 15.27 14.37 -17.52
C LEU A 136 13.83 14.89 -17.58
N LYS A 137 13.26 15.05 -18.78
CA LYS A 137 11.84 15.38 -18.96
C LYS A 137 10.92 14.34 -18.32
N LEU A 138 11.21 13.05 -18.50
CA LEU A 138 10.47 11.97 -17.85
C LEU A 138 10.59 12.01 -16.32
N ALA A 139 11.80 12.21 -15.79
CA ALA A 139 12.04 12.31 -14.36
C ALA A 139 11.31 13.52 -13.76
N ASN A 140 11.34 14.67 -14.43
CA ASN A 140 10.61 15.87 -14.02
C ASN A 140 9.09 15.63 -14.05
N TYR A 141 8.60 14.94 -15.08
CA TYR A 141 7.19 14.57 -15.17
C TYR A 141 6.74 13.70 -13.98
N LEU A 142 7.53 12.68 -13.64
CA LEU A 142 7.24 11.79 -12.51
C LEU A 142 7.35 12.50 -11.16
N LEU A 143 8.25 13.48 -11.03
CA LEU A 143 8.42 14.26 -9.81
C LEU A 143 7.29 15.28 -9.61
N ARG A 144 6.90 16.01 -10.65
CA ARG A 144 6.01 17.19 -10.54
C ARG A 144 4.53 16.88 -10.77
N TYR A 145 4.22 15.92 -11.65
CA TYR A 145 2.84 15.63 -12.07
C TYR A 145 2.35 14.26 -11.60
N ARG A 146 3.19 13.49 -10.88
CA ARG A 146 2.86 12.18 -10.33
C ARG A 146 3.28 12.12 -8.86
N THR A 147 3.31 10.93 -8.26
CA THR A 147 3.59 10.74 -6.82
C THR A 147 5.05 11.00 -6.42
N GLY A 148 5.97 11.27 -7.36
CA GLY A 148 7.39 11.43 -7.04
C GLY A 148 8.03 10.17 -6.44
N SER A 149 7.49 8.98 -6.72
CA SER A 149 8.01 7.73 -6.14
C SER A 149 9.39 7.39 -6.69
N PHE A 150 10.37 7.23 -5.79
CA PHE A 150 11.75 6.85 -6.15
C PHE A 150 11.83 5.52 -6.91
N LYS A 151 11.07 4.51 -6.46
CA LYS A 151 11.05 3.18 -7.10
C LYS A 151 10.45 3.24 -8.51
N THR A 152 9.49 4.14 -8.75
CA THR A 152 8.85 4.29 -10.06
C THR A 152 9.85 4.84 -11.08
N LEU A 153 10.64 5.86 -10.72
CA LEU A 153 11.69 6.37 -11.60
C LEU A 153 12.71 5.27 -11.93
N TYR A 154 13.20 4.55 -10.93
CA TYR A 154 14.13 3.44 -11.14
C TYR A 154 13.58 2.39 -12.14
N LEU A 155 12.34 1.94 -11.94
CA LEU A 155 11.73 0.94 -12.84
C LEU A 155 11.61 1.46 -14.28
N TYR A 156 11.23 2.73 -14.44
CA TYR A 156 11.09 3.33 -15.76
C TYR A 156 12.43 3.46 -16.47
N VAL A 157 13.44 3.98 -15.77
CA VAL A 157 14.79 4.15 -16.32
C VAL A 157 15.42 2.79 -16.63
N ASP A 158 15.27 1.76 -15.79
CA ASP A 158 15.81 0.41 -16.08
C ASP A 158 15.15 -0.22 -17.31
N CYS A 159 13.82 -0.10 -17.45
CA CYS A 159 13.11 -0.61 -18.62
C CYS A 159 13.53 0.12 -19.90
N ILE A 160 13.65 1.46 -19.85
CA ILE A 160 14.10 2.27 -20.99
C ILE A 160 15.55 1.92 -21.34
N TRP A 161 16.46 1.88 -20.35
CA TRP A 161 17.86 1.53 -20.58
C TRP A 161 18.03 0.18 -21.28
N ARG A 162 17.23 -0.83 -20.92
CA ARG A 162 17.24 -2.14 -21.59
C ARG A 162 16.78 -2.05 -23.04
N TYR A 163 15.72 -1.29 -23.30
CA TYR A 163 15.17 -1.10 -24.64
C TYR A 163 16.14 -0.31 -25.54
N THR A 164 16.68 0.80 -25.05
CA THR A 164 17.62 1.65 -25.78
C THR A 164 18.93 0.93 -26.09
N ASN A 165 19.43 0.10 -25.15
CA ASN A 165 20.59 -0.76 -25.41
C ASN A 165 20.29 -1.81 -26.48
N ARG A 166 19.11 -2.42 -26.46
CA ARG A 166 18.67 -3.38 -27.49
C ARG A 166 18.56 -2.72 -28.87
N ALA A 167 18.11 -1.46 -28.90
CA ALA A 167 17.99 -0.66 -30.12
C ALA A 167 19.32 -0.02 -30.57
N ALA A 168 20.39 -0.12 -29.77
CA ALA A 168 21.67 0.55 -30.00
C ALA A 168 21.55 2.08 -30.20
N LEU A 169 20.56 2.70 -29.53
CA LEU A 169 20.30 4.14 -29.60
C LEU A 169 20.28 4.74 -28.20
N SER A 170 20.73 5.99 -28.04
CA SER A 170 20.48 6.73 -26.81
C SER A 170 19.00 7.15 -26.71
N PRO A 171 18.47 7.39 -25.49
CA PRO A 171 17.12 7.94 -25.31
C PRO A 171 16.88 9.22 -26.11
N ASP A 172 17.88 10.10 -26.21
CA ASP A 172 17.77 11.33 -26.98
C ASP A 172 17.78 11.06 -28.49
N GLN A 173 18.63 10.16 -28.98
CA GLN A 173 18.65 9.72 -30.38
C GLN A 173 17.32 9.07 -30.79
N LEU A 174 16.76 8.23 -29.92
CA LEU A 174 15.48 7.56 -30.12
C LEU A 174 14.33 8.57 -30.30
N ILE A 175 14.34 9.67 -29.52
CA ILE A 175 13.32 10.72 -29.63
C ILE A 175 13.60 11.66 -30.81
N SER A 176 14.86 11.95 -31.13
CA SER A 176 15.20 12.80 -32.28
C SER A 176 14.91 12.12 -33.62
N ASP A 177 14.94 10.78 -33.71
CA ASP A 177 14.54 10.10 -34.95
C ASP A 177 13.06 10.36 -35.29
N VAL A 178 12.20 10.49 -34.27
CA VAL A 178 10.76 10.73 -34.43
C VAL A 178 10.40 12.21 -34.35
N LYS A 179 11.36 13.11 -34.11
CA LYS A 179 11.12 14.55 -34.03
C LYS A 179 11.85 15.34 -35.09
N GLU A 180 11.18 16.38 -35.57
CA GLU A 180 11.79 17.44 -36.36
C GLU A 180 12.49 18.47 -35.45
N GLU A 181 13.35 19.29 -36.04
CA GLU A 181 14.10 20.36 -35.34
C GLU A 181 13.16 21.41 -34.72
N ASN A 182 12.01 21.63 -35.34
CA ASN A 182 10.92 22.49 -34.87
C ASN A 182 10.13 21.89 -33.67
N GLY A 183 10.46 20.65 -33.25
CA GLY A 183 9.86 19.96 -32.11
C GLY A 183 8.60 19.15 -32.42
N PHE A 184 8.09 19.20 -33.66
CA PHE A 184 6.93 18.43 -34.10
C PHE A 184 7.29 16.95 -34.40
N PRO A 185 6.34 16.01 -34.20
CA PRO A 185 6.55 14.60 -34.53
C PRO A 185 6.64 14.40 -36.06
N LYS A 186 7.60 13.59 -36.53
CA LYS A 186 7.71 13.10 -37.91
C LYS A 186 6.69 11.99 -38.13
N PRO A 187 5.55 12.22 -38.81
CA PRO A 187 4.47 11.24 -38.86
C PRO A 187 4.88 9.92 -39.55
N HIS A 188 5.77 10.01 -40.54
CA HIS A 188 6.28 8.85 -41.28
C HIS A 188 7.19 7.92 -40.45
N ARG A 189 7.81 8.42 -39.37
CA ARG A 189 8.69 7.61 -38.49
C ARG A 189 7.93 6.86 -37.41
N ILE A 190 6.77 7.39 -36.98
CA ILE A 190 5.98 6.80 -35.89
C ILE A 190 5.65 5.32 -36.13
N PRO A 191 5.22 4.87 -37.34
CA PRO A 191 4.95 3.46 -37.60
C PRO A 191 6.15 2.54 -37.37
N TYR A 192 7.37 2.98 -37.70
CA TYR A 192 8.59 2.19 -37.48
C TYR A 192 8.88 1.99 -35.99
N HIS A 193 8.63 3.02 -35.17
CA HIS A 193 8.81 2.93 -33.72
C HIS A 193 7.71 2.09 -33.05
N ILE A 194 6.49 2.10 -33.59
CA ILE A 194 5.42 1.19 -33.18
C ILE A 194 5.84 -0.25 -33.45
N LYS A 195 6.28 -0.54 -34.68
CA LYS A 195 6.76 -1.87 -35.08
C LYS A 195 7.96 -2.34 -34.24
N ALA A 196 8.96 -1.49 -34.03
CA ALA A 196 10.11 -1.84 -33.18
C ALA A 196 9.71 -2.16 -31.72
N LEU A 197 8.68 -1.48 -31.20
CA LEU A 197 8.15 -1.77 -29.87
C LEU A 197 7.37 -3.09 -29.85
N GLU A 198 6.65 -3.43 -30.92
CA GLU A 198 5.99 -4.73 -31.09
C GLU A 198 7.01 -5.88 -31.17
N ASP A 199 8.02 -5.75 -32.01
CA ASP A 199 9.10 -6.74 -32.15
C ASP A 199 9.78 -6.97 -30.79
N TYR A 200 10.04 -5.90 -30.05
CA TYR A 200 10.57 -6.00 -28.69
C TYR A 200 9.62 -6.69 -27.72
N VAL A 201 8.30 -6.47 -27.85
CA VAL A 201 7.30 -7.20 -27.04
C VAL A 201 7.36 -8.69 -27.36
N CYS A 202 7.44 -9.09 -28.63
CA CYS A 202 7.58 -10.48 -29.06
C CYS A 202 8.83 -11.12 -28.44
N GLU A 203 9.99 -10.46 -28.52
CA GLU A 203 11.23 -10.94 -27.87
C GLU A 203 11.06 -11.16 -26.35
N LEU A 204 10.37 -10.25 -25.67
CA LEU A 204 10.11 -10.40 -24.23
C LEU A 204 9.13 -11.55 -23.92
N GLN A 205 8.20 -11.83 -24.84
CA GLN A 205 7.29 -12.98 -24.73
C GLN A 205 8.05 -14.29 -24.95
N ASP A 206 8.90 -14.36 -25.97
CA ASP A 206 9.73 -15.53 -26.29
C ASP A 206 10.74 -15.82 -25.17
N ALA A 207 11.26 -14.79 -24.52
CA ALA A 207 12.09 -14.91 -23.31
C ALA A 207 11.30 -15.39 -22.06
N GLY A 208 10.00 -15.62 -22.17
CA GLY A 208 9.14 -16.15 -21.12
C GLY A 208 8.89 -15.17 -19.96
N LEU A 209 8.91 -13.85 -20.22
CA LEU A 209 8.59 -12.87 -19.18
C LEU A 209 7.09 -12.88 -18.86
N ALA A 210 6.76 -12.59 -17.60
CA ALA A 210 5.36 -12.49 -17.18
C ALA A 210 4.65 -11.30 -17.89
N PRO A 211 3.37 -11.44 -18.30
CA PRO A 211 2.63 -10.40 -19.02
C PRO A 211 2.60 -9.05 -18.29
N SER A 212 2.44 -9.06 -16.97
CA SER A 212 2.49 -7.84 -16.14
C SER A 212 3.86 -7.14 -16.22
N ARG A 213 4.96 -7.92 -16.32
CA ARG A 213 6.30 -7.36 -16.48
C ARG A 213 6.44 -6.73 -17.86
N ILE A 214 6.00 -7.39 -18.92
CA ILE A 214 5.99 -6.85 -20.30
C ILE A 214 5.16 -5.55 -20.37
N CYS A 215 3.98 -5.53 -19.75
CA CYS A 215 3.16 -4.32 -19.64
C CYS A 215 3.92 -3.16 -18.97
N ASN A 216 4.76 -3.44 -17.97
CA ASN A 216 5.58 -2.41 -17.34
C ASN A 216 6.67 -1.87 -18.28
N TYR A 217 7.34 -2.72 -19.07
CA TYR A 217 8.29 -2.26 -20.10
C TYR A 217 7.61 -1.29 -21.07
N VAL A 218 6.50 -1.74 -21.66
CA VAL A 218 5.74 -0.93 -22.64
C VAL A 218 5.22 0.35 -22.00
N LYS A 219 4.73 0.31 -20.76
CA LYS A 219 4.28 1.50 -20.03
C LYS A 219 5.41 2.53 -19.86
N SER A 220 6.61 2.09 -19.50
CA SER A 220 7.77 2.97 -19.31
C SER A 220 8.24 3.57 -20.63
N ILE A 221 8.33 2.77 -21.70
CA ILE A 221 8.73 3.23 -23.02
C ILE A 221 7.70 4.22 -23.58
N ARG A 222 6.40 3.89 -23.54
CA ARG A 222 5.33 4.82 -23.96
C ARG A 222 5.33 6.12 -23.16
N ALA A 223 5.66 6.06 -21.87
CA ALA A 223 5.77 7.26 -21.05
C ALA A 223 6.92 8.16 -21.53
N LEU A 224 8.06 7.60 -21.95
CA LEU A 224 9.17 8.37 -22.52
C LEU A 224 8.73 9.13 -23.78
N TYR A 225 8.08 8.46 -24.73
CA TYR A 225 7.57 9.12 -25.94
C TYR A 225 6.54 10.20 -25.60
N ARG A 226 5.60 9.88 -24.71
CA ARG A 226 4.50 10.80 -24.34
C ARG A 226 4.97 12.09 -23.68
N VAL A 227 5.90 12.02 -22.72
CA VAL A 227 6.43 13.24 -22.08
C VAL A 227 7.26 14.09 -23.03
N ASN A 228 7.73 13.47 -24.11
CA ASN A 228 8.37 14.13 -25.22
C ASN A 228 7.37 14.51 -26.33
N GLY A 229 6.05 14.43 -26.13
CA GLY A 229 5.05 14.91 -27.11
C GLY A 229 4.79 13.98 -28.29
N ILE A 230 5.18 12.70 -28.19
CA ILE A 230 4.88 11.67 -29.20
C ILE A 230 3.92 10.64 -28.58
N ASP A 231 2.81 10.35 -29.25
CA ASP A 231 1.90 9.29 -28.82
C ASP A 231 2.18 7.99 -29.58
N ILE A 232 2.66 6.98 -28.87
CA ILE A 232 2.86 5.62 -29.39
C ILE A 232 1.84 4.70 -28.75
N LYS A 233 1.04 4.04 -29.59
CA LYS A 233 0.03 3.06 -29.21
C LYS A 233 0.33 1.76 -29.96
N LEU A 234 0.40 0.67 -29.22
CA LEU A 234 0.44 -0.66 -29.80
C LEU A 234 -0.93 -0.95 -30.45
N PRO A 235 -0.97 -1.61 -31.62
CA PRO A 235 -2.19 -1.96 -32.33
C PRO A 235 -2.99 -2.99 -31.54
N GLN A 236 -2.32 -3.93 -30.88
CA GLN A 236 -2.95 -4.96 -30.06
C GLN A 236 -2.73 -4.71 -28.57
N PRO A 237 -3.78 -4.87 -27.72
CA PRO A 237 -3.63 -4.76 -26.29
C PRO A 237 -2.83 -5.96 -25.75
N LEU A 238 -1.89 -5.68 -24.86
CA LEU A 238 -1.16 -6.74 -24.16
C LEU A 238 -2.07 -7.48 -23.20
N SER A 239 -1.92 -8.81 -23.16
CA SER A 239 -2.60 -9.64 -22.16
C SER A 239 -2.25 -9.19 -20.74
N ARG A 240 -3.28 -9.02 -19.92
CA ARG A 240 -3.16 -8.75 -18.48
C ARG A 240 -3.45 -9.99 -17.62
N ARG A 241 -3.54 -11.17 -18.25
CA ARG A 241 -3.84 -12.41 -17.54
C ARG A 241 -2.80 -12.64 -16.44
N ALA A 242 -3.28 -12.82 -15.22
CA ALA A 242 -2.42 -13.24 -14.12
C ALA A 242 -1.94 -14.67 -14.39
N VAL A 243 -0.64 -14.82 -14.60
CA VAL A 243 -0.02 -16.15 -14.83
C VAL A 243 0.09 -16.93 -13.51
N ARG A 244 0.07 -16.23 -12.37
CA ARG A 244 0.28 -16.82 -11.05
C ARG A 244 -0.66 -16.16 -10.05
N HIS A 245 -1.32 -17.00 -9.26
CA HIS A 245 -2.25 -16.58 -8.22
C HIS A 245 -1.64 -16.89 -6.85
N ASP A 246 -1.56 -15.87 -6.00
CA ASP A 246 -1.37 -16.03 -4.56
C ASP A 246 -2.74 -16.17 -3.89
N ARG A 247 -2.84 -17.09 -2.92
CA ARG A 247 -4.07 -17.32 -2.16
C ARG A 247 -3.96 -16.75 -0.75
N ALA A 248 -5.09 -16.59 -0.07
CA ALA A 248 -5.11 -16.36 1.36
C ALA A 248 -4.69 -17.64 2.12
N PRO A 249 -4.01 -17.53 3.27
CA PRO A 249 -3.85 -18.68 4.18
C PRO A 249 -5.21 -19.16 4.68
N LYS A 250 -5.33 -20.45 4.99
CA LYS A 250 -6.50 -20.99 5.70
C LYS A 250 -6.43 -20.58 7.18
N PRO A 251 -7.56 -20.51 7.91
CA PRO A 251 -7.55 -20.25 9.36
C PRO A 251 -6.60 -21.21 10.12
N ASP A 252 -6.62 -22.50 9.81
CA ASP A 252 -5.74 -23.51 10.44
C ASP A 252 -4.24 -23.27 10.15
N GLU A 253 -3.91 -22.88 8.93
CA GLU A 253 -2.54 -22.57 8.54
C GLU A 253 -2.04 -21.31 9.25
N LEU A 254 -2.91 -20.31 9.42
CA LEU A 254 -2.60 -19.09 10.13
C LEU A 254 -2.45 -19.33 11.63
N GLN A 255 -3.30 -20.18 12.22
CA GLN A 255 -3.15 -20.62 13.61
C GLN A 255 -1.82 -21.32 13.82
N HIS A 256 -1.45 -22.25 12.94
CA HIS A 256 -0.17 -22.95 13.04
C HIS A 256 1.03 -22.00 12.97
N ILE A 257 0.95 -20.95 12.16
CA ILE A 257 1.96 -19.87 12.14
C ILE A 257 2.04 -19.16 13.49
N MET A 258 0.89 -18.84 14.10
CA MET A 258 0.85 -18.20 15.42
C MET A 258 1.46 -19.09 16.51
N ASP A 259 1.25 -20.40 16.44
CA ASP A 259 1.79 -21.35 17.41
C ASP A 259 3.33 -21.38 17.38
N ILE A 260 3.93 -21.31 16.19
CA ILE A 260 5.40 -21.33 15.98
C ILE A 260 6.04 -19.95 16.20
N ALA A 261 5.30 -18.87 15.95
CA ALA A 261 5.81 -17.51 15.98
C ALA A 261 6.24 -17.05 17.38
N ASP A 262 7.32 -16.28 17.45
CA ASP A 262 7.69 -15.53 18.66
C ASP A 262 6.70 -14.38 18.94
N LEU A 263 6.80 -13.73 20.12
CA LEU A 263 5.87 -12.67 20.51
C LEU A 263 5.79 -11.52 19.48
N ARG A 264 6.93 -11.11 18.91
CA ARG A 264 7.00 -10.02 17.93
C ARG A 264 6.42 -10.44 16.58
N GLU A 265 6.73 -11.64 16.14
CA GLU A 265 6.18 -12.30 14.96
C GLU A 265 4.65 -12.46 15.09
N ARG A 266 4.15 -12.86 16.27
CA ARG A 266 2.71 -12.93 16.59
C ARG A 266 2.05 -11.56 16.48
N VAL A 267 2.68 -10.49 16.97
CA VAL A 267 2.17 -9.12 16.78
C VAL A 267 2.10 -8.77 15.29
N ILE A 268 3.16 -9.01 14.53
CA ILE A 268 3.20 -8.69 13.09
C ILE A 268 2.10 -9.45 12.33
N VAL A 269 2.01 -10.77 12.53
CA VAL A 269 1.06 -11.63 11.81
C VAL A 269 -0.38 -11.30 12.20
N SER A 270 -0.66 -11.13 13.50
CA SER A 270 -2.01 -10.79 13.98
C SER A 270 -2.47 -9.41 13.52
N MET A 271 -1.60 -8.40 13.55
CA MET A 271 -1.89 -7.07 13.01
C MET A 271 -2.21 -7.12 11.52
N LEU A 272 -1.43 -7.87 10.72
CA LEU A 272 -1.69 -8.01 9.27
C LEU A 272 -3.00 -8.75 8.99
N ALA A 273 -3.30 -9.79 9.76
CA ALA A 273 -4.46 -10.67 9.54
C ALA A 273 -5.77 -10.06 10.03
N LEU A 274 -5.72 -9.33 11.15
CA LEU A 274 -6.90 -8.79 11.83
C LEU A 274 -7.10 -7.29 11.58
N GLY A 275 -6.06 -6.54 11.18
CA GLY A 275 -6.18 -5.11 10.88
C GLY A 275 -6.07 -4.77 9.38
N GLY A 276 -5.81 -5.77 8.52
CA GLY A 276 -5.81 -5.59 7.07
C GLY A 276 -4.73 -4.66 6.52
N PHE A 277 -3.68 -4.33 7.28
CA PHE A 277 -2.65 -3.35 6.89
C PHE A 277 -1.82 -3.77 5.66
N ARG A 278 -1.34 -2.78 4.90
CA ARG A 278 -0.22 -3.02 3.98
C ARG A 278 1.04 -3.18 4.81
N GLU A 279 1.98 -4.00 4.34
CA GLU A 279 3.29 -4.15 4.98
C GLU A 279 3.96 -2.80 5.23
N GLY A 280 4.01 -1.93 4.20
CA GLY A 280 4.53 -0.56 4.29
C GLY A 280 3.77 0.38 5.22
N THR A 281 2.49 0.12 5.47
CA THR A 281 1.70 0.89 6.44
C THR A 281 2.04 0.44 7.86
N LEU A 282 2.06 -0.87 8.11
CA LEU A 282 2.34 -1.46 9.42
C LEU A 282 3.69 -1.00 9.99
N VAL A 283 4.74 -0.99 9.16
CA VAL A 283 6.08 -0.56 9.60
C VAL A 283 6.18 0.93 9.98
N ARG A 284 5.22 1.74 9.54
CA ARG A 284 5.19 3.19 9.79
C ARG A 284 4.27 3.58 10.94
N LEU A 285 3.49 2.63 11.47
CA LEU A 285 2.69 2.87 12.66
C LEU A 285 3.61 3.17 13.86
N LYS A 286 3.17 4.13 14.64
CA LYS A 286 3.76 4.61 15.89
C LYS A 286 2.82 4.36 17.06
N TYR A 287 3.33 4.47 18.28
CA TYR A 287 2.56 4.23 19.50
C TYR A 287 1.29 5.10 19.60
N ARG A 288 1.36 6.37 19.19
CA ARG A 288 0.20 7.29 19.20
C ARG A 288 -1.04 6.78 18.46
N HIS A 289 -0.89 5.89 17.47
CA HIS A 289 -2.05 5.37 16.71
C HIS A 289 -2.83 4.29 17.45
N VAL A 290 -2.27 3.72 18.52
CA VAL A 290 -2.93 2.69 19.34
C VAL A 290 -3.11 3.12 20.80
N GLN A 291 -2.36 4.14 21.24
CA GLN A 291 -2.19 4.52 22.64
C GLN A 291 -3.52 4.76 23.36
N GLU A 292 -4.44 5.52 22.77
CA GLU A 292 -5.69 5.89 23.43
C GLU A 292 -6.54 4.68 23.83
N ASP A 293 -6.86 3.82 22.86
CA ASP A 293 -7.68 2.63 23.10
C ASP A 293 -6.94 1.55 23.88
N LEU A 294 -5.62 1.41 23.66
CA LEU A 294 -4.81 0.39 24.34
C LEU A 294 -4.75 0.64 25.85
N GLU A 295 -4.52 1.89 26.25
CA GLU A 295 -4.41 2.31 27.66
C GLU A 295 -5.79 2.34 28.35
N LYS A 296 -6.86 2.66 27.60
CA LYS A 296 -8.25 2.56 28.10
C LYS A 296 -8.77 1.12 28.14
N GLY A 297 -8.04 0.15 27.56
CA GLY A 297 -8.45 -1.25 27.50
C GLY A 297 -9.66 -1.51 26.57
N ILE A 298 -9.93 -0.61 25.61
CA ILE A 298 -11.06 -0.71 24.69
C ILE A 298 -10.76 -1.77 23.62
N VAL A 299 -11.73 -2.66 23.37
CA VAL A 299 -11.64 -3.72 22.37
C VAL A 299 -12.96 -3.82 21.61
N PRO A 300 -12.97 -3.93 20.27
CA PRO A 300 -11.83 -3.91 19.34
C PRO A 300 -11.06 -2.59 19.39
N LEU A 301 -9.72 -2.65 19.34
CA LEU A 301 -8.86 -1.47 19.42
C LEU A 301 -8.87 -0.74 18.08
N HIS A 302 -9.14 0.56 18.09
CA HIS A 302 -9.16 1.43 16.91
C HIS A 302 -7.76 1.90 16.52
N ILE A 303 -7.52 1.95 15.21
CA ILE A 303 -6.28 2.45 14.61
C ILE A 303 -6.65 3.36 13.45
N HIS A 304 -6.44 4.65 13.62
CA HIS A 304 -6.53 5.62 12.53
C HIS A 304 -5.22 5.64 11.73
N VAL A 305 -5.31 5.39 10.42
CA VAL A 305 -4.18 5.44 9.50
C VAL A 305 -4.27 6.69 8.65
N GLU A 306 -3.37 7.63 8.88
CA GLU A 306 -3.31 8.90 8.16
C GLU A 306 -2.91 8.71 6.69
N ALA A 307 -3.43 9.54 5.79
CA ALA A 307 -3.11 9.51 4.37
C ALA A 307 -1.58 9.62 4.10
N ALA A 308 -0.85 10.37 4.92
CA ALA A 308 0.61 10.49 4.85
C ALA A 308 1.35 9.17 5.09
N ILE A 309 0.75 8.23 5.83
CA ILE A 309 1.28 6.89 6.07
C ILE A 309 1.01 5.96 4.88
N THR A 310 -0.12 6.16 4.21
CA THR A 310 -0.52 5.35 3.07
C THR A 310 0.27 5.69 1.80
N LYS A 311 0.19 4.82 0.79
CA LYS A 311 0.95 4.96 -0.45
C LYS A 311 0.10 5.54 -1.59
N GLY A 312 0.31 6.80 -1.94
CA GLY A 312 -0.23 7.36 -3.19
C GLY A 312 -1.71 7.76 -3.07
N LYS A 313 -2.58 7.13 -3.87
CA LYS A 313 -4.02 7.49 -4.00
C LYS A 313 -4.92 6.94 -2.87
N TYR A 314 -4.34 6.41 -1.80
CA TYR A 314 -5.13 5.88 -0.70
C TYR A 314 -5.46 7.00 0.27
N HIS A 315 -6.67 6.95 0.78
CA HIS A 315 -7.17 7.90 1.77
C HIS A 315 -6.71 7.48 3.16
N ASP A 316 -6.84 8.40 4.10
CA ASP A 316 -6.91 8.06 5.51
C ASP A 316 -8.08 7.11 5.76
N TYR A 317 -7.92 6.22 6.73
CA TYR A 317 -8.94 5.23 7.05
C TYR A 317 -8.82 4.74 8.48
N ASP A 318 -9.95 4.28 8.99
CA ASP A 318 -10.04 3.65 10.30
C ASP A 318 -10.12 2.14 10.16
N THR A 319 -9.31 1.44 10.96
CA THR A 319 -9.37 -0.02 11.06
C THR A 319 -9.29 -0.42 12.54
N PHE A 320 -9.53 -1.70 12.80
CA PHE A 320 -9.65 -2.23 14.14
C PHE A 320 -8.85 -3.52 14.29
N ILE A 321 -8.46 -3.84 15.53
CA ILE A 321 -7.87 -5.13 15.87
C ILE A 321 -8.64 -5.77 17.03
N GLY A 322 -8.85 -7.07 16.95
CA GLY A 322 -9.57 -7.83 17.97
C GLY A 322 -8.79 -8.03 19.27
N LYS A 323 -9.46 -8.59 20.30
CA LYS A 323 -8.91 -8.87 21.64
C LYS A 323 -7.57 -9.62 21.59
N GLU A 324 -7.47 -10.59 20.69
CA GLU A 324 -6.29 -11.43 20.51
C GLU A 324 -5.05 -10.61 20.09
N ALA A 325 -5.15 -9.83 19.01
CA ALA A 325 -4.05 -8.98 18.56
C ALA A 325 -3.71 -7.89 19.58
N ALA A 326 -4.72 -7.29 20.22
CA ALA A 326 -4.50 -6.29 21.27
C ALA A 326 -3.73 -6.86 22.47
N ALA A 327 -4.00 -8.12 22.85
CA ALA A 327 -3.26 -8.81 23.92
C ALA A 327 -1.79 -9.02 23.56
N TYR A 328 -1.50 -9.55 22.37
CA TYR A 328 -0.11 -9.71 21.89
C TYR A 328 0.62 -8.37 21.81
N LEU A 329 -0.06 -7.33 21.34
CA LEU A 329 0.51 -5.99 21.24
C LEU A 329 0.86 -5.43 22.62
N ARG A 330 -0.03 -5.58 23.61
CA ARG A 330 0.21 -5.15 24.98
C ARG A 330 1.43 -5.88 25.58
N GLU A 331 1.46 -7.20 25.50
CA GLU A 331 2.56 -8.02 26.02
C GLU A 331 3.90 -7.64 25.36
N TYR A 332 3.88 -7.37 24.06
CA TYR A 332 5.06 -6.90 23.33
C TYR A 332 5.54 -5.52 23.79
N LEU A 333 4.63 -4.58 24.05
CA LEU A 333 4.98 -3.25 24.54
C LEU A 333 5.49 -3.28 25.99
N GLU A 334 4.93 -4.13 26.84
CA GLU A 334 5.46 -4.37 28.20
C GLU A 334 6.87 -4.96 28.17
N THR A 335 7.11 -5.95 27.30
CA THR A 335 8.45 -6.52 27.09
C THR A 335 9.45 -5.45 26.65
N ARG A 336 8.99 -4.45 25.87
CA ARG A 336 9.83 -3.32 25.48
C ARG A 336 10.11 -2.36 26.65
N ARG A 337 9.09 -2.06 27.47
CA ARG A 337 9.26 -1.25 28.69
C ARG A 337 10.29 -1.86 29.63
N LEU A 338 10.30 -3.19 29.78
CA LEU A 338 11.25 -3.91 30.64
C LEU A 338 12.64 -4.10 30.02
N GLY A 339 12.76 -4.09 28.70
CA GLY A 339 13.98 -4.44 27.99
C GLY A 339 14.22 -5.95 27.89
N SER A 340 15.30 -6.33 27.20
CA SER A 340 15.65 -7.74 27.02
C SER A 340 16.33 -8.29 28.29
N PRO A 341 15.98 -9.51 28.75
CA PRO A 341 16.65 -10.16 29.89
C PRO A 341 18.18 -10.25 29.74
N ASP A 342 18.66 -10.41 28.50
CA ASP A 342 20.08 -10.48 28.16
C ASP A 342 20.81 -9.12 28.23
N GLY A 343 20.10 -8.01 28.51
CA GLY A 343 20.65 -6.65 28.51
C GLY A 343 21.03 -6.09 27.12
N LYS A 344 20.83 -6.86 26.05
CA LYS A 344 21.14 -6.44 24.67
C LYS A 344 20.30 -5.24 24.23
N ILE A 345 19.02 -5.25 24.63
CA ILE A 345 18.05 -4.19 24.37
C ILE A 345 17.74 -3.54 25.71
N PRO A 346 18.05 -2.25 25.89
CA PRO A 346 17.74 -1.56 27.14
C PRO A 346 16.22 -1.37 27.29
N PRO A 347 15.73 -1.24 28.54
CA PRO A 347 14.40 -0.70 28.82
C PRO A 347 14.16 0.59 28.03
N GLU A 348 12.94 0.78 27.52
CA GLU A 348 12.56 2.00 26.80
C GLU A 348 11.30 2.63 27.36
N ASP A 349 11.28 3.96 27.38
CA ASP A 349 10.08 4.73 27.66
C ASP A 349 9.31 5.00 26.35
N LEU A 350 8.06 4.55 26.30
CA LEU A 350 7.24 4.56 25.09
C LEU A 350 6.54 5.90 24.92
N THR A 351 7.14 6.77 24.12
CA THR A 351 6.50 8.03 23.68
C THR A 351 5.60 7.81 22.46
N GLY A 352 4.64 8.73 22.20
CA GLY A 352 3.74 8.64 21.04
C GLY A 352 4.44 8.55 19.67
N GLU A 353 5.66 9.07 19.58
CA GLU A 353 6.50 9.04 18.37
C GLU A 353 7.29 7.73 18.20
N SER A 354 7.30 6.88 19.23
CA SER A 354 8.00 5.60 19.21
C SER A 354 7.39 4.67 18.15
N PRO A 355 8.20 3.92 17.39
CA PRO A 355 7.69 2.98 16.41
C PRO A 355 6.86 1.91 17.10
N LEU A 356 5.72 1.54 16.51
CA LEU A 356 4.84 0.51 17.07
C LEU A 356 5.53 -0.86 17.08
N ILE A 357 6.33 -1.17 16.06
CA ILE A 357 7.14 -2.37 15.97
C ILE A 357 8.60 -1.97 15.70
N ARG A 358 9.50 -2.27 16.64
CA ARG A 358 10.91 -1.91 16.53
C ARG A 358 11.73 -2.92 15.73
N ASN A 359 12.85 -2.46 15.21
CA ASN A 359 13.94 -3.31 14.76
C ASN A 359 14.69 -3.85 15.99
N GLU A 360 14.70 -5.17 16.11
CA GLU A 360 15.31 -5.91 17.22
C GLU A 360 16.84 -5.80 17.23
N THR A 361 17.47 -5.64 16.06
CA THR A 361 18.93 -5.56 15.96
C THR A 361 19.48 -4.19 16.35
N SER A 362 18.62 -3.17 16.51
CA SER A 362 19.05 -1.81 16.81
C SER A 362 18.83 -1.54 18.28
N ARG A 363 19.87 -1.05 18.99
CA ARG A 363 19.72 -0.59 20.39
C ARG A 363 18.77 0.59 20.49
N LYS A 364 18.84 1.54 19.56
CA LYS A 364 17.91 2.67 19.47
C LYS A 364 16.57 2.20 18.88
N PRO A 365 15.43 2.71 19.37
CA PRO A 365 14.10 2.34 18.88
C PRO A 365 13.90 2.87 17.45
N ARG A 366 14.26 2.06 16.46
CA ARG A 366 14.03 2.32 15.03
C ARG A 366 12.89 1.43 14.53
N PRO A 367 12.05 1.90 13.59
CA PRO A 367 11.01 1.06 13.00
C PRO A 367 11.61 -0.15 12.29
N ILE A 368 10.89 -1.26 12.29
CA ILE A 368 11.21 -2.42 11.45
C ILE A 368 11.06 -2.06 9.97
N GLY A 369 11.93 -2.58 9.10
CA GLY A 369 11.85 -2.30 7.66
C GLY A 369 10.88 -3.23 6.93
N GLU A 370 10.27 -2.78 5.82
CA GLU A 370 9.38 -3.62 4.99
C GLU A 370 10.06 -4.94 4.60
N LYS A 371 11.27 -4.91 4.05
CA LYS A 371 12.01 -6.13 3.68
C LYS A 371 12.26 -7.07 4.86
N GLN A 372 12.32 -6.57 6.09
CA GLN A 372 12.46 -7.39 7.30
C GLN A 372 11.14 -8.09 7.63
N VAL A 373 10.00 -7.38 7.60
CA VAL A 373 8.66 -7.98 7.75
C VAL A 373 8.46 -9.10 6.73
N TYR A 374 8.79 -8.85 5.46
CA TYR A 374 8.76 -9.87 4.41
C TYR A 374 9.55 -11.10 4.79
N LYS A 375 10.81 -10.92 5.22
CA LYS A 375 11.68 -12.05 5.59
C LYS A 375 11.14 -12.83 6.79
N LEU A 376 10.63 -12.15 7.81
CA LEU A 376 10.07 -12.77 9.02
C LEU A 376 8.87 -13.65 8.68
N VAL A 377 7.85 -13.07 8.05
CA VAL A 377 6.64 -13.79 7.64
C VAL A 377 6.97 -14.94 6.68
N HIS A 378 7.89 -14.71 5.74
CA HIS A 378 8.28 -15.74 4.80
C HIS A 378 9.09 -16.87 5.45
N SER A 379 9.88 -16.56 6.49
CA SER A 379 10.56 -17.57 7.30
C SER A 379 9.56 -18.39 8.11
N LEU A 380 8.53 -17.76 8.68
CA LEU A 380 7.44 -18.46 9.37
C LEU A 380 6.71 -19.43 8.45
N TYR A 381 6.40 -19.03 7.22
CA TYR A 381 5.79 -19.94 6.24
C TYR A 381 6.66 -21.16 5.93
N PHE A 382 7.99 -21.01 5.92
CA PHE A 382 8.89 -22.15 5.76
C PHE A 382 8.96 -23.02 7.02
N LYS A 383 9.02 -22.42 8.22
CA LYS A 383 9.02 -23.13 9.51
C LYS A 383 7.73 -23.95 9.68
N ALA A 384 6.59 -23.40 9.25
CA ALA A 384 5.28 -24.05 9.28
C ALA A 384 5.08 -25.11 8.17
N GLY A 385 6.08 -25.37 7.32
CA GLY A 385 5.98 -26.34 6.22
C GLY A 385 5.02 -25.96 5.08
N LEU A 386 4.47 -24.74 5.10
CA LEU A 386 3.49 -24.24 4.13
C LEU A 386 4.14 -23.85 2.80
N LEU A 387 5.43 -23.52 2.83
CA LEU A 387 6.24 -23.28 1.65
C LEU A 387 7.38 -24.30 1.60
N LYS A 388 7.62 -24.87 0.41
CA LYS A 388 8.78 -25.72 0.13
C LYS A 388 9.84 -24.90 -0.59
N LYS A 389 11.12 -25.16 -0.29
CA LYS A 389 12.25 -24.63 -1.08
C LYS A 389 12.25 -25.33 -2.44
N GLY A 390 11.44 -24.83 -3.37
CA GLY A 390 11.42 -25.28 -4.75
C GLY A 390 12.10 -24.27 -5.67
N TYR A 391 12.59 -24.74 -6.82
CA TYR A 391 13.08 -23.92 -7.95
C TYR A 391 11.94 -23.15 -8.67
N GLY A 392 10.95 -22.67 -7.92
CA GLY A 392 9.80 -21.91 -8.41
C GLY A 392 10.02 -20.42 -8.19
N ARG A 393 9.96 -19.62 -9.26
CA ARG A 393 10.14 -18.15 -9.20
C ARG A 393 9.04 -17.39 -8.42
N SER A 394 8.03 -18.04 -7.82
CA SER A 394 7.01 -17.38 -6.98
C SER A 394 6.35 -18.33 -5.98
N TYR A 395 5.98 -17.79 -4.82
CA TYR A 395 5.32 -18.52 -3.73
C TYR A 395 3.80 -18.31 -3.76
N SER A 396 3.06 -19.35 -3.35
CA SER A 396 1.59 -19.35 -3.22
C SER A 396 1.11 -18.49 -2.04
N LEU A 397 1.94 -18.34 -1.01
CA LEU A 397 1.72 -17.53 0.18
C LEU A 397 2.80 -16.45 0.30
N LYS A 398 2.39 -15.23 0.62
CA LYS A 398 3.23 -14.04 0.81
C LYS A 398 2.67 -13.20 1.95
N VAL A 399 3.39 -12.16 2.40
CA VAL A 399 2.85 -11.19 3.37
C VAL A 399 1.49 -10.64 2.91
N HIS A 400 1.37 -10.32 1.62
CA HIS A 400 0.11 -9.82 1.07
C HIS A 400 -1.04 -10.84 1.11
N SER A 401 -0.74 -12.15 1.17
CA SER A 401 -1.75 -13.20 1.36
C SER A 401 -2.46 -13.06 2.70
N ILE A 402 -1.77 -12.61 3.76
CA ILE A 402 -2.38 -12.36 5.07
C ILE A 402 -3.36 -11.19 4.98
N ARG A 403 -3.02 -10.14 4.22
CA ARG A 403 -3.97 -9.06 3.95
C ARG A 403 -5.18 -9.53 3.12
N LYS A 404 -5.03 -10.53 2.23
CA LYS A 404 -6.17 -11.17 1.56
C LYS A 404 -7.04 -11.94 2.54
N TYR A 405 -6.45 -12.61 3.53
CA TYR A 405 -7.21 -13.31 4.59
C TYR A 405 -8.18 -12.36 5.29
N PHE A 406 -7.72 -11.17 5.70
CA PHE A 406 -8.59 -10.15 6.30
C PHE A 406 -9.86 -9.89 5.48
N LYS A 407 -9.69 -9.57 4.18
CA LYS A 407 -10.83 -9.30 3.29
C LYS A 407 -11.73 -10.52 3.13
N THR A 408 -11.14 -11.67 2.83
CA THR A 408 -11.90 -12.90 2.58
C THR A 408 -12.72 -13.31 3.81
N GLN A 409 -12.14 -13.23 5.00
CA GLN A 409 -12.81 -13.64 6.23
C GLN A 409 -13.92 -12.67 6.65
N LEU A 410 -13.70 -11.35 6.57
CA LEU A 410 -14.77 -10.39 6.91
C LEU A 410 -15.95 -10.49 5.96
N LEU A 411 -15.71 -10.67 4.65
CA LEU A 411 -16.78 -10.92 3.69
C LEU A 411 -17.52 -12.23 3.99
N ALA A 412 -16.79 -13.30 4.33
CA ALA A 412 -17.41 -14.58 4.71
C ALA A 412 -18.23 -14.48 6.02
N LEU A 413 -17.89 -13.54 6.90
CA LEU A 413 -18.62 -13.21 8.13
C LEU A 413 -19.79 -12.23 7.89
N GLY A 414 -20.07 -11.85 6.64
CA GLY A 414 -21.23 -11.04 6.27
C GLY A 414 -21.02 -9.52 6.34
N VAL A 415 -19.78 -9.04 6.50
CA VAL A 415 -19.50 -7.60 6.47
C VAL A 415 -19.58 -7.08 5.03
N GLN A 416 -20.26 -5.95 4.82
CA GLN A 416 -20.39 -5.32 3.51
C GLN A 416 -19.02 -4.96 2.91
N SER A 417 -18.84 -5.21 1.60
CA SER A 417 -17.55 -5.02 0.92
C SER A 417 -17.00 -3.60 1.06
N ASP A 418 -17.84 -2.58 1.01
CA ASP A 418 -17.38 -1.18 1.08
C ASP A 418 -16.76 -0.85 2.45
N TYR A 419 -17.32 -1.38 3.54
CA TYR A 419 -16.73 -1.23 4.87
C TYR A 419 -15.40 -1.97 4.98
N VAL A 420 -15.29 -3.17 4.41
CA VAL A 420 -14.03 -3.91 4.38
C VAL A 420 -12.97 -3.17 3.54
N ASP A 421 -13.37 -2.66 2.37
CA ASP A 421 -12.49 -1.90 1.48
C ASP A 421 -12.05 -0.57 2.12
N TYR A 422 -12.94 0.10 2.85
CA TYR A 422 -12.60 1.25 3.69
C TYR A 422 -11.60 0.90 4.79
N MET A 423 -11.83 -0.16 5.58
CA MET A 423 -10.89 -0.62 6.63
C MET A 423 -9.52 -1.05 6.06
N MET A 424 -9.45 -1.38 4.78
CA MET A 424 -8.20 -1.67 4.08
C MET A 424 -7.53 -0.42 3.48
N GLY A 425 -8.19 0.73 3.54
CA GLY A 425 -7.79 1.96 2.87
C GLY A 425 -7.75 1.77 1.36
N HIS A 426 -8.79 1.19 0.76
CA HIS A 426 -9.04 1.21 -0.68
C HIS A 426 -9.87 2.44 -1.04
N THR A 427 -9.75 2.91 -2.29
CA THR A 427 -10.61 3.98 -2.80
C THR A 427 -12.03 3.43 -2.94
N ILE A 428 -12.93 3.96 -2.13
CA ILE A 428 -14.37 3.70 -2.19
C ILE A 428 -15.06 4.66 -3.15
N ASP A 429 -16.31 4.39 -3.51
CA ASP A 429 -17.10 5.31 -4.33
C ASP A 429 -17.24 6.66 -3.62
N THR A 430 -17.15 7.75 -4.39
CA THR A 430 -17.13 9.13 -3.88
C THR A 430 -18.45 9.49 -3.19
N TYR A 431 -19.54 8.83 -3.55
CA TYR A 431 -20.86 9.06 -2.99
C TYR A 431 -21.14 8.26 -1.71
N HIS A 432 -20.24 7.35 -1.30
CA HIS A 432 -20.40 6.56 -0.10
C HIS A 432 -19.45 7.04 1.01
N ASP A 433 -19.86 8.09 1.71
CA ASP A 433 -19.10 8.63 2.84
C ASP A 433 -19.27 7.73 4.09
N ILE A 434 -18.38 6.75 4.20
CA ILE A 434 -18.33 5.84 5.36
C ILE A 434 -17.88 6.58 6.62
N GLN A 435 -17.05 7.62 6.51
CA GLN A 435 -16.53 8.36 7.66
C GLN A 435 -17.67 9.06 8.43
N MET A 436 -18.71 9.53 7.73
CA MET A 436 -19.90 10.11 8.35
C MET A 436 -20.58 9.19 9.37
N LYS A 437 -20.48 7.86 9.22
CA LYS A 437 -21.11 6.90 10.16
C LYS A 437 -20.43 6.88 11.53
N GLY A 438 -19.20 7.39 11.64
CA GLY A 438 -18.45 7.46 12.89
C GLY A 438 -17.70 6.18 13.25
N ILE A 439 -16.68 6.35 14.10
CA ILE A 439 -15.75 5.28 14.50
C ILE A 439 -16.48 4.15 15.24
N GLU A 440 -17.38 4.49 16.16
CA GLU A 440 -18.09 3.49 16.97
C GLU A 440 -19.03 2.60 16.15
N PHE A 441 -19.63 3.14 15.08
CA PHE A 441 -20.43 2.34 14.17
C PHE A 441 -19.56 1.27 13.47
N LEU A 442 -18.40 1.67 12.95
CA LEU A 442 -17.46 0.75 12.32
C LEU A 442 -16.85 -0.24 13.32
N ARG A 443 -16.58 0.21 14.54
CA ARG A 443 -16.12 -0.64 15.65
C ARG A 443 -17.13 -1.73 15.96
N ASN A 444 -18.41 -1.38 16.03
CA ASN A 444 -19.50 -2.33 16.28
C ASN A 444 -19.64 -3.34 15.13
N ILE A 445 -19.52 -2.92 13.87
CA ILE A 445 -19.50 -3.84 12.72
C ILE A 445 -18.34 -4.83 12.83
N TYR A 446 -17.13 -4.31 13.11
CA TYR A 446 -15.96 -5.17 13.26
C TYR A 446 -16.11 -6.13 14.45
N ALA A 447 -16.60 -5.64 15.60
CA ALA A 447 -16.85 -6.45 16.79
C ALA A 447 -17.86 -7.57 16.52
N ALA A 448 -18.98 -7.24 15.87
CA ALA A 448 -20.05 -8.18 15.54
C ALA A 448 -19.59 -9.30 14.60
N SER A 449 -18.62 -9.02 13.70
CA SER A 449 -18.05 -10.05 12.83
C SER A 449 -17.37 -11.19 13.63
N GLY A 450 -16.84 -10.89 14.82
CA GLY A 450 -16.10 -11.85 15.63
C GLY A 450 -14.88 -12.44 14.93
N LEU A 451 -14.20 -11.63 14.09
CA LEU A 451 -12.98 -12.03 13.39
C LEU A 451 -11.87 -12.40 14.39
N SER A 452 -11.35 -13.61 14.26
CA SER A 452 -10.25 -14.13 15.09
C SER A 452 -9.38 -15.09 14.27
N ILE A 453 -8.13 -15.26 14.70
CA ILE A 453 -7.21 -16.26 14.13
C ILE A 453 -7.40 -17.58 14.88
N ARG A 454 -7.57 -17.50 16.21
CA ARG A 454 -7.91 -18.65 17.04
C ARG A 454 -9.14 -19.35 16.51
N ARG A 455 -9.05 -20.68 16.50
CA ARG A 455 -10.24 -21.51 16.33
C ARG A 455 -11.24 -21.08 17.40
N LYS A 456 -12.43 -20.65 16.97
CA LYS A 456 -13.59 -20.75 17.83
C LYS A 456 -13.63 -22.21 18.22
N THR A 457 -13.52 -22.52 19.51
CA THR A 457 -13.77 -23.86 20.01
C THR A 457 -15.08 -24.28 19.38
N GLN A 458 -15.03 -25.20 18.41
CA GLN A 458 -16.23 -25.91 18.02
C GLN A 458 -16.49 -26.75 19.26
N THR A 459 -17.26 -26.20 20.20
CA THR A 459 -17.89 -27.05 21.21
C THR A 459 -18.53 -28.17 20.40
N SER A 460 -18.12 -29.40 20.68
CA SER A 460 -18.73 -30.54 20.01
C SER A 460 -20.24 -30.38 20.17
N LYS A 461 -21.03 -30.77 19.17
CA LYS A 461 -22.51 -30.64 19.26
C LYS A 461 -23.04 -31.23 20.57
N ILE A 462 -22.35 -32.26 21.08
CA ILE A 462 -22.55 -32.85 22.39
C ILE A 462 -22.25 -31.87 23.53
N GLU A 463 -21.07 -31.26 23.61
CA GLU A 463 -20.72 -30.31 24.68
C GLU A 463 -21.68 -29.12 24.73
N ALA A 464 -22.06 -28.57 23.57
CA ALA A 464 -23.06 -27.51 23.50
C ALA A 464 -24.42 -27.97 24.07
N LEU A 465 -24.85 -29.20 23.76
CA LEU A 465 -26.08 -29.76 24.33
C LEU A 465 -25.96 -30.04 25.82
N LYS A 466 -24.80 -30.52 26.29
CA LYS A 466 -24.54 -30.78 27.71
C LYS A 466 -24.64 -29.49 28.52
N GLU A 467 -24.11 -28.39 28.01
CA GLU A 467 -24.23 -27.07 28.64
C GLU A 467 -25.68 -26.56 28.68
N ILE A 468 -26.45 -26.70 27.58
CA ILE A 468 -27.88 -26.33 27.57
C ILE A 468 -28.66 -27.14 28.61
N ILE A 469 -28.41 -28.46 28.70
CA ILE A 469 -29.07 -29.36 29.66
C ILE A 469 -28.72 -28.99 31.10
N ARG A 470 -27.45 -28.64 31.38
CA ARG A 470 -27.03 -28.13 32.68
C ARG A 470 -27.70 -26.81 33.04
N ALA A 471 -27.83 -25.88 32.08
CA ALA A 471 -28.53 -24.61 32.27
C ALA A 471 -30.03 -24.82 32.57
N TRP A 472 -30.60 -25.93 32.13
CA TRP A 472 -31.96 -26.39 32.41
C TRP A 472 -32.08 -27.21 33.71
N GLY A 473 -31.03 -27.27 34.53
CA GLY A 473 -31.04 -27.94 35.83
C GLY A 473 -30.92 -29.48 35.78
N LEU A 474 -30.61 -30.05 34.62
CA LEU A 474 -30.47 -31.49 34.42
C LEU A 474 -28.99 -31.92 34.35
N ASN A 475 -28.69 -33.14 34.79
CA ASN A 475 -27.34 -33.72 34.70
C ASN A 475 -27.19 -34.56 33.42
N PRO A 476 -26.40 -34.11 32.42
CA PRO A 476 -26.26 -34.83 31.16
C PRO A 476 -25.58 -36.21 31.29
N GLU A 477 -24.69 -36.41 32.27
CA GLU A 477 -24.02 -37.70 32.45
C GLU A 477 -24.96 -38.76 33.06
N GLU A 478 -25.87 -38.35 33.93
CA GLU A 478 -26.91 -39.22 34.48
C GLU A 478 -27.91 -39.67 33.41
N ILE A 479 -28.28 -38.77 32.49
CA ILE A 479 -29.17 -39.09 31.36
C ILE A 479 -28.52 -40.15 30.46
N LEU A 480 -27.24 -39.95 30.10
CA LEU A 480 -26.50 -40.87 29.24
C LEU A 480 -26.27 -42.24 29.90
N THR A 481 -25.95 -42.26 31.21
CA THR A 481 -25.74 -43.50 31.97
C THR A 481 -27.03 -44.27 32.18
N ARG A 482 -28.14 -43.60 32.53
CA ARG A 482 -29.46 -44.23 32.68
C ARG A 482 -29.93 -44.91 31.39
N GLU A 483 -29.70 -44.27 30.24
CA GLU A 483 -30.08 -44.85 28.95
C GLU A 483 -29.14 -45.99 28.52
N ALA A 484 -27.86 -45.92 28.86
CA ALA A 484 -26.91 -47.02 28.66
C ALA A 484 -27.29 -48.27 29.48
N ILE A 485 -27.74 -48.10 30.72
CA ILE A 485 -28.21 -49.19 31.59
C ILE A 485 -29.50 -49.82 31.04
N SER A 486 -30.40 -49.02 30.48
CA SER A 486 -31.68 -49.50 29.94
C SER A 486 -31.55 -50.34 28.65
N THR A 487 -30.39 -50.28 27.97
CA THR A 487 -30.16 -51.02 26.71
C THR A 487 -28.75 -51.66 26.66
N PRO A 488 -28.51 -52.74 27.42
CA PRO A 488 -27.16 -53.29 27.65
C PRO A 488 -26.56 -54.06 26.46
N HIS A 489 -27.37 -54.58 25.53
CA HIS A 489 -26.88 -55.33 24.37
C HIS A 489 -26.70 -54.42 23.15
N ARG A 490 -25.50 -53.87 22.95
CA ARG A 490 -25.18 -53.02 21.80
C ARG A 490 -23.86 -53.41 21.12
N THR A 491 -23.93 -53.61 19.81
CA THR A 491 -22.75 -53.70 18.93
C THR A 491 -22.30 -52.29 18.57
N ILE A 492 -21.06 -51.92 18.90
CA ILE A 492 -20.47 -50.61 18.57
C ILE A 492 -19.71 -50.75 17.25
N VAL A 493 -20.19 -50.10 16.18
CA VAL A 493 -19.62 -50.23 14.83
C VAL A 493 -18.70 -49.06 14.48
N SER A 494 -18.92 -47.84 15.02
CA SER A 494 -17.97 -46.72 14.85
C SER A 494 -18.09 -45.61 15.92
N PRO A 495 -17.03 -44.81 16.17
CA PRO A 495 -17.06 -43.67 17.09
C PRO A 495 -18.08 -42.57 16.73
N GLN A 496 -18.32 -42.34 15.43
CA GLN A 496 -19.29 -41.33 14.96
C GLN A 496 -20.74 -41.72 15.24
N GLU A 497 -21.07 -43.01 15.23
CA GLU A 497 -22.41 -43.49 15.59
C GLU A 497 -22.71 -43.34 17.08
N VAL A 498 -21.68 -43.49 17.92
CA VAL A 498 -21.78 -43.25 19.37
C VAL A 498 -22.09 -41.78 19.63
N GLU A 499 -21.37 -40.88 18.97
CA GLU A 499 -21.57 -39.44 19.09
C GLU A 499 -22.99 -39.02 18.66
N ASN A 500 -23.45 -39.48 17.49
CA ASN A 500 -24.81 -39.20 17.01
C ASN A 500 -25.91 -39.74 17.91
N LYS A 501 -25.71 -40.91 18.54
CA LYS A 501 -26.66 -41.47 19.53
C LYS A 501 -26.71 -40.61 20.78
N GLN A 502 -25.57 -40.23 21.35
CA GLN A 502 -25.53 -39.37 22.54
C GLN A 502 -26.24 -38.03 22.29
N ILE A 503 -26.05 -37.42 21.12
CA ILE A 503 -26.79 -36.22 20.71
C ILE A 503 -28.30 -36.46 20.71
N LYS A 504 -28.77 -37.58 20.13
CA LYS A 504 -30.20 -37.90 20.04
C LYS A 504 -30.84 -38.11 21.41
N ILE A 505 -30.14 -38.78 22.32
CA ILE A 505 -30.55 -39.01 23.71
C ILE A 505 -30.74 -37.69 24.45
N LEU A 506 -29.70 -36.85 24.44
CA LEU A 506 -29.69 -35.55 25.09
C LEU A 506 -30.78 -34.62 24.51
N CYS A 507 -30.97 -34.62 23.18
CA CYS A 507 -32.06 -33.87 22.53
C CYS A 507 -33.46 -34.34 22.97
N ASN A 508 -33.67 -35.65 23.12
CA ASN A 508 -34.96 -36.19 23.53
C ASN A 508 -35.28 -35.85 24.98
N ALA A 509 -34.28 -35.92 25.87
CA ALA A 509 -34.41 -35.52 27.27
C ALA A 509 -34.77 -34.02 27.38
N LEU A 510 -34.06 -33.16 26.65
CA LEU A 510 -34.35 -31.73 26.62
C LEU A 510 -35.77 -31.43 26.11
N LYS A 511 -36.21 -32.09 25.02
CA LYS A 511 -37.58 -31.94 24.49
C LYS A 511 -38.65 -32.40 25.48
N ALA A 512 -38.39 -33.46 26.24
CA ALA A 512 -39.32 -33.96 27.24
C ALA A 512 -39.50 -32.93 28.38
N GLU A 513 -38.41 -32.28 28.80
CA GLU A 513 -38.46 -31.28 29.85
C GLU A 513 -39.11 -29.98 29.37
N MET A 514 -38.79 -29.51 28.16
CA MET A 514 -39.50 -28.38 27.52
C MET A 514 -41.01 -28.59 27.48
N LYS A 515 -41.45 -29.81 27.16
CA LYS A 515 -42.88 -30.17 27.12
C LYS A 515 -43.54 -30.21 28.49
N LYS A 516 -42.80 -30.48 29.58
CA LYS A 516 -43.34 -30.44 30.94
C LYS A 516 -43.55 -29.01 31.41
N GLU A 517 -42.57 -28.13 31.19
CA GLU A 517 -42.71 -26.71 31.54
C GLU A 517 -43.87 -26.04 30.80
N LEU A 518 -44.00 -26.31 29.49
CA LEU A 518 -45.12 -25.83 28.66
C LEU A 518 -46.50 -26.37 29.08
N ARG A 519 -46.57 -27.38 29.96
CA ARG A 519 -47.82 -27.90 30.54
C ARG A 519 -48.07 -27.41 31.96
N GLN A 520 -47.07 -26.79 32.58
CA GLN A 520 -47.14 -26.21 33.93
C GLN A 520 -47.30 -24.68 33.90
N THR A 521 -47.14 -24.07 32.71
CA THR A 521 -47.63 -22.74 32.35
C THR A 521 -49.00 -22.87 31.69
#